data_AF-A0A831M5L4-F1
#
_entry.id   AF-A0A831M5L4-F1
#
_cell.length_a   1.000
_cell.length_b   1.000
_cell.length_c   1.000
_cell.angle_alpha   90.00
_cell.angle_beta   90.00
_cell.angle_gamma   90.00
#
_symmetry.space_group_name_H-M   'P 1'
#
loop_
_entity.id
_entity.type
_entity.pdbx_description
1 polymer ?
#
loop_
_entity_poly.entity_id
_entity_poly.type
_entity_poly.pdbx_seq_one_letter_code
_entity_poly.pdbx_strand_id
1 'polypeptide(L)'
;MGEDRDRFRRRAATGAALALAFAATWIALSLTDDRPGWLTVWAPEAAAVGRPLEVRVRLGGSIEATEINCTLHRANSERKGWGFLSSSGPSRPAAGGETHVFLFDVPEREDTAYAFALVFLSPTGSWGQATRAATAKYIPVVGATEAPSSALQRTRVYRYPTPAEEVRRRSKARPAGPRKGPSAWIHPALAALLLAGAALCVANGVRERAAGLPPGGAGERAAWLALAAVMAAGAVFELAGIAGRFASWARQMAEARGVYELRRPVQKGLMAAAAAASLGLFLLFMRSVRRPGPHRALWWTGIGVAAYTAVSFVSVVSFHAVDVARSLAWHGLSPVDAVRGAGAAVAFSGTLASLLGKARRRAT
;
A
#
# COMPACT_ATOMS: atom_id res chain seq x y z
N MET A 1 29.96 33.46 12.78
CA MET A 1 29.48 32.42 13.71
C MET A 1 27.96 32.15 13.67
N GLY A 2 27.09 33.15 13.42
CA GLY A 2 25.63 32.95 13.37
C GLY A 2 25.11 32.15 12.17
N GLU A 3 25.72 32.33 10.98
CA GLU A 3 25.23 31.71 9.74
C GLU A 3 25.39 30.18 9.71
N ASP A 4 26.49 29.66 10.27
CA ASP A 4 26.71 28.21 10.38
C ASP A 4 25.74 27.55 11.35
N ARG A 5 25.42 28.20 12.48
CA ARG A 5 24.39 27.74 13.41
C ARG A 5 23.02 27.66 12.74
N ASP A 6 22.64 28.65 11.94
CA ASP A 6 21.35 28.65 11.23
C ASP A 6 21.31 27.64 10.07
N ARG A 7 22.44 27.38 9.42
CA ARG A 7 22.55 26.34 8.38
C ARG A 7 22.43 24.94 8.99
N PHE A 8 23.08 24.73 10.13
CA PHE A 8 23.00 23.48 10.90
C PHE A 8 21.57 23.24 11.41
N ARG A 9 20.95 24.23 12.08
CA ARG A 9 19.56 24.14 12.57
C ARG A 9 18.57 23.79 11.46
N ARG A 10 18.73 24.38 10.27
CA ARG A 10 17.87 24.09 9.12
C ARG A 10 18.06 22.68 8.57
N ARG A 11 19.30 22.20 8.48
CA ARG A 11 19.59 20.80 8.07
C ARG A 11 19.04 19.80 9.10
N ALA A 12 19.22 20.07 10.38
CA ALA A 12 18.68 19.26 11.46
C ALA A 12 17.15 19.21 11.41
N ALA A 13 16.46 20.34 11.20
CA ALA A 13 15.01 20.39 11.06
C ALA A 13 14.50 19.59 9.84
N THR A 14 15.17 19.70 8.68
CA THR A 14 14.83 18.89 7.50
C THR A 14 15.04 17.40 7.77
N GLY A 15 16.17 17.02 8.37
CA GLY A 15 16.45 15.63 8.76
C GLY A 15 15.39 15.08 9.71
N ALA A 16 15.01 15.86 10.72
CA ALA A 16 13.96 15.48 11.68
C ALA A 16 12.59 15.31 11.00
N ALA A 17 12.21 16.22 10.09
CA ALA A 17 10.95 16.12 9.34
C ALA A 17 10.90 14.85 8.48
N LEU A 18 12.00 14.50 7.81
CA LEU A 18 12.11 13.27 7.02
C LEU A 18 12.03 12.00 7.89
N ALA A 19 12.71 12.01 9.04
CA ALA A 19 12.66 10.91 10.00
C ALA A 19 11.25 10.73 10.59
N LEU A 20 10.55 11.81 10.92
CA LEU A 20 9.17 11.79 11.41
C LEU A 20 8.20 11.26 10.34
N ALA A 21 8.33 11.71 9.09
CA ALA A 21 7.50 11.22 7.98
C ALA A 21 7.71 9.71 7.75
N PHE A 22 8.97 9.26 7.82
CA PHE A 22 9.30 7.84 7.76
C PHE A 22 8.66 7.07 8.91
N ALA A 23 8.86 7.51 10.15
CA ALA A 23 8.35 6.85 11.35
C ALA A 23 6.81 6.81 11.38
N ALA A 24 6.14 7.91 11.05
CA ALA A 24 4.68 7.98 10.98
C ALA A 24 4.12 7.01 9.94
N THR A 25 4.74 6.95 8.76
CA THR A 25 4.35 5.99 7.70
C THR A 25 4.58 4.55 8.15
N TRP A 26 5.73 4.26 8.79
CA TRP A 26 6.04 2.94 9.31
C TRP A 26 5.04 2.49 10.39
N ILE A 27 4.70 3.37 11.33
CA ILE A 27 3.73 3.12 12.39
C ILE A 27 2.35 2.87 11.77
N ALA A 28 1.88 3.74 10.88
CA ALA A 28 0.59 3.57 10.21
C ALA A 28 0.51 2.20 9.50
N LEU A 29 1.55 1.82 8.74
CA LEU A 29 1.62 0.52 8.06
C LEU A 29 1.71 -0.67 9.03
N SER A 30 2.21 -0.45 10.24
CA SER A 30 2.27 -1.47 11.29
C SER A 30 0.95 -1.63 12.02
N LEU A 31 0.22 -0.53 12.25
CA LEU A 31 -1.14 -0.54 12.81
C LEU A 31 -2.15 -1.20 11.86
N THR A 32 -1.92 -1.11 10.55
CA THR A 32 -2.76 -1.80 9.55
C THR A 32 -2.38 -3.27 9.31
N ASP A 33 -1.31 -3.78 9.94
CA ASP A 33 -0.96 -5.20 9.85
C ASP A 33 -1.89 -5.98 10.81
N ASP A 34 -3.03 -6.44 10.29
CA ASP A 34 -4.11 -7.14 11.03
C ASP A 34 -3.69 -8.57 11.42
N ARG A 35 -2.54 -8.69 12.09
CA ARG A 35 -2.05 -9.96 12.61
C ARG A 35 -2.72 -10.24 13.94
N PRO A 36 -3.27 -11.44 14.14
CA PRO A 36 -3.86 -11.80 15.41
C PRO A 36 -2.75 -11.88 16.47
N GLY A 37 -2.68 -10.88 17.35
CA GLY A 37 -1.75 -10.86 18.49
C GLY A 37 -2.17 -11.77 19.65
N TRP A 38 -3.32 -12.44 19.52
CA TRP A 38 -3.89 -13.29 20.55
C TRP A 38 -3.40 -14.74 20.51
N LEU A 39 -2.58 -15.12 19.51
CA LEU A 39 -1.98 -16.46 19.45
C LEU A 39 -0.60 -16.46 18.78
N THR A 40 0.14 -17.54 18.99
CA THR A 40 1.32 -17.94 18.20
C THR A 40 1.15 -19.38 17.75
N VAL A 41 1.45 -19.68 16.49
CA VAL A 41 1.44 -21.06 15.96
C VAL A 41 2.86 -21.52 15.66
N TRP A 42 3.13 -22.79 15.92
CA TRP A 42 4.28 -23.50 15.40
C TRP A 42 3.81 -24.70 14.58
N ALA A 43 4.43 -24.89 13.43
CA ALA A 43 4.16 -26.01 12.53
C ALA A 43 5.45 -26.42 11.80
N PRO A 44 5.52 -27.65 11.26
CA PRO A 44 6.58 -28.08 10.35
C PRO A 44 6.66 -27.21 9.10
N GLU A 45 7.82 -27.26 8.43
CA GLU A 45 8.01 -26.59 7.13
C GLU A 45 7.22 -27.24 6.01
N ALA A 46 6.97 -28.54 6.08
CA ALA A 46 6.21 -29.33 5.11
C ALA A 46 5.36 -30.38 5.82
N ALA A 47 4.27 -30.79 5.18
CA ALA A 47 3.38 -31.86 5.62
C ALA A 47 3.50 -33.02 4.64
N ALA A 48 3.65 -34.26 5.11
CA ALA A 48 3.69 -35.43 4.24
C ALA A 48 2.36 -36.18 4.24
N VAL A 49 1.92 -36.61 3.06
CA VAL A 49 0.73 -37.46 2.91
C VAL A 49 0.85 -38.73 3.75
N GLY A 50 -0.22 -39.08 4.46
CA GLY A 50 -0.30 -40.27 5.31
C GLY A 50 0.50 -40.19 6.62
N ARG A 51 1.10 -39.04 6.94
CA ARG A 51 1.83 -38.81 8.19
C ARG A 51 1.08 -37.82 9.09
N PRO A 52 1.20 -37.96 10.42
CA PRO A 52 0.62 -37.01 11.35
C PRO A 52 1.37 -35.67 11.25
N LEU A 53 0.60 -34.59 11.11
CA LEU A 53 1.07 -33.21 11.16
C LEU A 53 0.78 -32.63 12.54
N GLU A 54 1.84 -32.28 13.28
CA GLU A 54 1.73 -31.60 14.56
C GLU A 54 1.66 -30.08 14.38
N VAL A 55 0.68 -29.43 15.01
CA VAL A 55 0.55 -27.98 15.08
C VAL A 55 0.43 -27.58 16.54
N ARG A 56 1.33 -26.72 17.02
CA ARG A 56 1.26 -26.15 18.37
C ARG A 56 0.69 -24.75 18.31
N VAL A 57 -0.26 -24.45 19.19
CA VAL A 57 -0.88 -23.13 19.31
C VAL A 57 -0.74 -22.66 20.74
N ARG A 58 -0.05 -21.53 20.94
CA ARG A 58 0.00 -20.85 22.23
C ARG A 58 -0.92 -19.65 22.20
N LEU A 59 -1.83 -19.58 23.16
CA LEU A 59 -2.73 -18.46 23.35
C LEU A 59 -2.03 -17.31 24.07
N GLY A 60 -2.40 -16.08 23.73
CA GLY A 60 -1.95 -14.87 24.43
C GLY A 60 -2.54 -14.76 25.83
N GLY A 61 -2.08 -13.78 26.62
CA GLY A 61 -2.41 -13.70 28.05
C GLY A 61 -3.87 -13.40 28.40
N SER A 62 -4.64 -12.74 27.53
CA SER A 62 -6.04 -12.39 27.78
C SER A 62 -6.97 -13.06 26.76
N ILE A 63 -7.39 -14.28 27.07
CA ILE A 63 -8.43 -15.02 26.35
C ILE A 63 -9.60 -15.26 27.31
N GLU A 64 -10.80 -14.91 26.87
CA GLU A 64 -12.04 -15.22 27.60
C GLU A 64 -12.25 -16.74 27.62
N ALA A 65 -12.80 -17.27 28.71
CA ALA A 65 -13.13 -18.69 28.84
C ALA A 65 -14.05 -19.10 27.69
N THR A 66 -13.49 -19.86 26.76
CA THR A 66 -14.10 -20.32 25.51
C THR A 66 -13.52 -21.68 25.16
N GLU A 67 -13.96 -22.26 24.05
CA GLU A 67 -13.38 -23.45 23.47
C GLU A 67 -12.43 -23.06 22.33
N ILE A 68 -11.25 -23.67 22.28
CA ILE A 68 -10.33 -23.63 21.15
C ILE A 68 -10.54 -24.84 20.27
N ASN A 69 -10.53 -24.62 18.97
CA ASN A 69 -10.53 -25.69 17.98
C ASN A 69 -9.55 -25.33 16.84
N CYS A 70 -9.00 -26.36 16.22
CA CYS A 70 -8.07 -26.24 15.12
C CYS A 70 -8.47 -27.24 14.02
N THR A 71 -8.66 -26.75 12.81
CA THR A 71 -8.98 -27.59 11.65
C THR A 71 -7.92 -27.43 10.58
N LEU A 72 -7.63 -28.49 9.85
CA LEU A 72 -6.70 -28.46 8.73
C LEU A 72 -7.48 -28.25 7.44
N HIS A 73 -7.05 -27.29 6.63
CA HIS A 73 -7.63 -26.97 5.34
C HIS A 73 -6.58 -27.14 4.23
N ARG A 74 -7.05 -27.34 3.00
CA ARG A 74 -6.20 -27.51 1.81
C ARG A 74 -6.31 -26.33 0.87
N ALA A 75 -5.29 -26.17 0.02
CA ALA A 75 -5.32 -25.31 -1.15
C ALA A 75 -4.49 -25.93 -2.30
N ASN A 76 -4.80 -25.52 -3.52
CA ASN A 76 -4.08 -25.96 -4.72
C ASN A 76 -2.77 -25.19 -4.95
N SER A 77 -2.05 -25.50 -6.03
CA SER A 77 -0.77 -24.87 -6.38
C SER A 77 -0.87 -23.35 -6.56
N GLU A 78 -2.03 -22.86 -6.98
CA GLU A 78 -2.36 -21.42 -7.09
C GLU A 78 -2.81 -20.80 -5.75
N ARG A 79 -2.80 -21.57 -4.65
CA ARG A 79 -3.34 -21.19 -3.33
C ARG A 79 -4.82 -20.83 -3.34
N LYS A 80 -5.57 -21.37 -4.30
CA LYS A 80 -7.03 -21.27 -4.44
C LYS A 80 -7.69 -22.61 -4.06
N GLY A 81 -9.02 -22.66 -4.18
CA GLY A 81 -9.79 -23.90 -3.99
C GLY A 81 -9.77 -24.39 -2.54
N TRP A 82 -10.02 -23.48 -1.59
CA TRP A 82 -9.94 -23.81 -0.17
C TRP A 82 -11.00 -24.83 0.22
N GLY A 83 -10.64 -25.78 1.08
CA GLY A 83 -11.57 -26.75 1.62
C GLY A 83 -11.06 -27.43 2.87
N PHE A 84 -12.00 -27.98 3.63
CA PHE A 84 -11.68 -28.80 4.80
C PHE A 84 -10.89 -30.04 4.38
N LEU A 85 -9.83 -30.33 5.14
CA LEU A 85 -8.96 -31.48 4.93
C LEU A 85 -9.10 -32.48 6.09
N SER A 86 -8.93 -32.03 7.34
CA SER A 86 -8.97 -32.89 8.52
C SER A 86 -9.28 -32.10 9.80
N SER A 87 -9.70 -32.80 10.87
CA SER A 87 -9.95 -32.23 12.20
C SER A 87 -8.98 -32.83 13.21
N SER A 88 -8.54 -32.04 14.20
CA SER A 88 -7.70 -32.52 15.31
C SER A 88 -8.50 -33.15 16.46
N GLY A 89 -9.78 -33.46 16.23
CA GLY A 89 -10.69 -34.01 17.22
C GLY A 89 -11.66 -32.97 17.82
N PRO A 90 -12.21 -33.22 19.03
CA PRO A 90 -13.14 -32.31 19.69
C PRO A 90 -12.45 -31.00 20.11
N SER A 91 -13.27 -29.97 20.34
CA SER A 91 -12.78 -28.72 20.92
C SER A 91 -12.24 -28.94 22.33
N ARG A 92 -11.45 -27.99 22.80
CA ARG A 92 -10.82 -28.04 24.13
C ARG A 92 -11.04 -26.71 24.84
N PRO A 93 -11.11 -26.69 26.18
CA PRO A 93 -11.11 -25.44 26.92
C PRO A 93 -9.90 -24.57 26.53
N ALA A 94 -10.14 -23.27 26.33
CA ALA A 94 -9.13 -22.29 25.99
C ALA A 94 -8.82 -21.41 27.21
N ALA A 95 -7.56 -21.36 27.61
CA ALA A 95 -7.08 -20.43 28.63
C ALA A 95 -5.86 -19.63 28.16
N GLY A 96 -5.77 -18.39 28.62
CA GLY A 96 -4.69 -17.48 28.24
C GLY A 96 -3.31 -18.00 28.65
N GLY A 97 -2.33 -17.87 27.77
CA GLY A 97 -0.95 -18.33 28.01
C GLY A 97 -0.72 -19.82 27.78
N GLU A 98 -1.77 -20.64 27.69
CA GLU A 98 -1.67 -22.09 27.47
C GLU A 98 -1.21 -22.44 26.05
N THR A 99 -0.61 -23.63 25.94
CA THR A 99 -0.18 -24.20 24.65
C THR A 99 -0.97 -25.48 24.39
N HIS A 100 -1.67 -25.51 23.26
CA HIS A 100 -2.43 -26.65 22.77
C HIS A 100 -1.68 -27.33 21.62
N VAL A 101 -1.62 -28.66 21.66
CA VAL A 101 -1.02 -29.48 20.60
C VAL A 101 -2.13 -30.16 19.80
N PHE A 102 -2.17 -29.91 18.50
CA PHE A 102 -3.13 -30.49 17.57
C PHE A 102 -2.39 -31.42 16.62
N LEU A 103 -2.89 -32.66 16.48
CA LEU A 103 -2.37 -33.64 15.53
C LEU A 103 -3.41 -33.82 14.44
N PHE A 104 -2.96 -33.83 13.19
CA PHE A 104 -3.81 -34.00 12.02
C PHE A 104 -3.29 -35.12 11.14
N ASP A 105 -4.19 -35.97 10.66
CA ASP A 105 -3.89 -36.83 9.53
C ASP A 105 -3.95 -36.01 8.24
N VAL A 106 -2.94 -36.18 7.37
CA VAL A 106 -2.85 -35.51 6.08
C VAL A 106 -3.24 -36.52 4.99
N PRO A 107 -4.53 -36.61 4.60
CA PRO A 107 -4.96 -37.56 3.59
C PRO A 107 -4.45 -37.16 2.21
N GLU A 108 -4.25 -38.16 1.36
CA GLU A 108 -4.02 -37.92 -0.06
C GLU A 108 -5.29 -37.37 -0.71
N ARG A 109 -5.18 -36.24 -1.41
CA ARG A 109 -6.27 -35.66 -2.20
C ARG A 109 -5.72 -34.99 -3.44
N GLU A 110 -6.41 -35.20 -4.55
CA GLU A 110 -6.12 -34.54 -5.82
C GLU A 110 -6.05 -33.01 -5.63
N ASP A 111 -5.11 -32.39 -6.34
CA ASP A 111 -4.81 -30.95 -6.30
C ASP A 111 -4.38 -30.38 -4.94
N THR A 112 -4.05 -31.19 -3.93
CA THR A 112 -3.59 -30.67 -2.64
C THR A 112 -2.09 -30.36 -2.68
N ALA A 113 -1.75 -29.10 -2.95
CA ALA A 113 -0.36 -28.64 -2.94
C ALA A 113 0.04 -28.02 -1.59
N TYR A 114 -0.94 -27.50 -0.84
CA TYR A 114 -0.70 -26.87 0.45
C TYR A 114 -1.78 -27.24 1.47
N ALA A 115 -1.39 -27.28 2.73
CA ALA A 115 -2.25 -27.36 3.89
C ALA A 115 -2.07 -26.11 4.77
N PHE A 116 -3.09 -25.74 5.55
CA PHE A 116 -2.97 -24.68 6.55
C PHE A 116 -3.94 -24.92 7.70
N ALA A 117 -3.49 -24.59 8.92
CA ALA A 117 -4.31 -24.68 10.12
C ALA A 117 -5.22 -23.46 10.23
N LEU A 118 -6.53 -23.68 10.40
CA LEU A 118 -7.50 -22.68 10.83
C LEU A 118 -7.76 -22.89 12.33
N VAL A 119 -7.27 -21.95 13.13
CA VAL A 119 -7.46 -21.88 14.59
C VAL A 119 -8.60 -20.93 14.87
N PHE A 120 -9.55 -21.32 15.71
CA PHE A 120 -10.62 -20.44 16.15
C PHE A 120 -11.00 -20.66 17.60
N LEU A 121 -11.58 -19.60 18.18
CA LEU A 121 -12.22 -19.63 19.49
C LEU A 121 -13.72 -19.53 19.31
N SER A 122 -14.49 -20.34 20.03
CA SER A 122 -15.95 -20.22 20.08
C SER A 122 -16.48 -20.63 21.45
N PRO A 123 -17.68 -20.18 21.85
CA PRO A 123 -18.26 -20.57 23.14
C PRO A 123 -18.61 -22.07 23.24
N THR A 124 -18.82 -22.74 22.11
CA THR A 124 -19.33 -24.13 22.04
C THR A 124 -18.40 -25.10 21.31
N GLY A 125 -17.22 -24.64 20.89
CA GLY A 125 -16.32 -25.41 20.02
C GLY A 125 -16.74 -25.46 18.55
N SER A 126 -17.94 -24.97 18.21
CA SER A 126 -18.47 -24.94 16.84
C SER A 126 -17.98 -23.74 16.03
N TRP A 127 -17.64 -23.97 14.75
CA TRP A 127 -17.22 -22.91 13.82
C TRP A 127 -18.30 -21.84 13.62
N GLY A 128 -19.58 -22.23 13.55
CA GLY A 128 -20.70 -21.30 13.32
C GLY A 128 -20.82 -20.20 14.37
N GLN A 129 -20.24 -20.41 15.55
CA GLN A 129 -20.22 -19.48 16.68
C GLN A 129 -18.82 -18.93 16.98
N ALA A 130 -17.89 -19.02 16.02
CA ALA A 130 -16.54 -18.51 16.19
C ALA A 130 -16.55 -16.99 16.48
N THR A 131 -15.88 -16.61 17.56
CA THR A 131 -15.70 -15.22 17.99
C THR A 131 -14.35 -14.65 17.55
N ARG A 132 -13.34 -15.51 17.36
CA ARG A 132 -12.03 -15.17 16.79
C ARG A 132 -11.56 -16.30 15.86
N ALA A 133 -10.91 -15.96 14.76
CA ALA A 133 -10.34 -16.94 13.85
C ALA A 133 -9.03 -16.44 13.22
N ALA A 134 -8.12 -17.38 12.98
CA ALA A 134 -6.83 -17.13 12.37
C ALA A 134 -6.36 -18.34 11.56
N THR A 135 -5.67 -18.09 10.43
CA THR A 135 -5.01 -19.13 9.66
C THR A 135 -3.50 -19.06 9.81
N ALA A 136 -2.85 -20.21 9.89
CA ALA A 136 -1.41 -20.32 9.73
C ALA A 136 -0.99 -20.11 8.26
N LYS A 137 0.29 -19.81 8.04
CA LYS A 137 0.90 -19.85 6.70
C LYS A 137 0.68 -21.21 6.05
N TYR A 138 0.51 -21.22 4.72
CA TYR A 138 0.53 -22.43 3.91
C TYR A 138 1.79 -23.27 4.16
N ILE A 139 1.55 -24.55 4.43
CA ILE A 139 2.52 -25.62 4.60
C ILE A 139 2.47 -26.45 3.31
N PRO A 140 3.53 -26.52 2.50
CA PRO A 140 3.61 -27.42 1.35
C PRO A 140 3.25 -28.85 1.75
N VAL A 141 2.45 -29.51 0.92
CA VAL A 141 2.15 -30.94 1.08
C VAL A 141 3.05 -31.72 0.12
N VAL A 142 3.79 -32.67 0.66
CA VAL A 142 4.73 -33.54 -0.08
C VAL A 142 4.25 -34.99 -0.09
N GLY A 143 4.81 -35.79 -1.01
CA GLY A 143 4.48 -37.21 -1.12
C GLY A 143 4.86 -38.02 0.12
N ALA A 144 4.23 -39.19 0.28
CA ALA A 144 4.40 -40.05 1.46
C ALA A 144 5.83 -40.58 1.67
N THR A 145 6.64 -40.61 0.61
CA THR A 145 8.03 -41.08 0.63
C THR A 145 9.02 -40.01 1.06
N GLU A 146 8.65 -38.72 1.02
CA GLU A 146 9.49 -37.65 1.52
C GLU A 146 9.36 -37.55 3.04
N ALA A 147 10.49 -37.53 3.75
CA ALA A 147 10.51 -37.31 5.19
C ALA A 147 10.44 -35.80 5.45
N PRO A 148 9.30 -35.25 5.91
CA PRO A 148 9.22 -33.85 6.24
C PRO A 148 10.07 -33.58 7.48
N SER A 149 10.68 -32.41 7.56
CA SER A 149 11.31 -31.95 8.79
C SER A 149 10.26 -31.90 9.90
N SER A 150 10.43 -32.67 10.97
CA SER A 150 9.56 -32.65 12.14
C SER A 150 9.82 -31.45 13.06
N ALA A 151 10.84 -30.63 12.74
CA ALA A 151 11.18 -29.46 13.54
C ALA A 151 10.07 -28.40 13.42
N LEU A 152 9.42 -28.14 14.56
CA LEU A 152 8.40 -27.11 14.65
C LEU A 152 9.02 -25.71 14.57
N GLN A 153 8.56 -24.93 13.61
CA GLN A 153 8.98 -23.55 13.45
C GLN A 153 7.82 -22.60 13.73
N ARG A 154 8.12 -21.45 14.31
CA ARG A 154 7.13 -20.40 14.51
C ARG A 154 6.61 -19.94 13.15
N THR A 155 5.33 -20.16 12.89
CA THR A 155 4.69 -19.81 11.63
C THR A 155 3.95 -18.47 11.72
N ARG A 156 3.76 -17.82 10.56
CA ARG A 156 2.96 -16.60 10.48
C ARG A 156 1.48 -16.96 10.62
N VAL A 157 0.76 -16.03 11.23
CA VAL A 157 -0.69 -16.13 11.42
C VAL A 157 -1.37 -14.94 10.76
N TYR A 158 -2.51 -15.20 10.13
CA TYR A 158 -3.31 -14.21 9.43
C TYR A 158 -4.71 -14.23 10.04
N ARG A 159 -5.32 -13.05 10.23
CA ARG A 159 -6.72 -13.01 10.67
C ARG A 159 -7.61 -13.67 9.62
N TYR A 160 -8.52 -14.51 10.09
CA TYR A 160 -9.55 -15.11 9.25
C TYR A 160 -10.91 -14.56 9.70
N PRO A 161 -11.81 -14.18 8.77
CA PRO A 161 -13.12 -13.66 9.16
C PRO A 161 -13.97 -14.74 9.83
N THR A 162 -14.64 -14.41 10.92
CA THR A 162 -15.60 -15.34 11.54
C THR A 162 -16.91 -15.40 10.74
N PRO A 163 -17.77 -16.42 10.92
CA PRO A 163 -19.06 -16.47 10.22
C PRO A 163 -19.94 -15.24 10.48
N ALA A 164 -19.96 -14.74 11.72
CA ALA A 164 -20.69 -13.51 12.06
C ALA A 164 -20.12 -12.28 11.33
N GLU A 165 -18.79 -12.17 11.22
CA GLU A 165 -18.13 -11.11 10.45
C GLU A 165 -18.42 -11.22 8.95
N GLU A 166 -18.44 -12.44 8.40
CA GLU A 166 -18.80 -12.68 7.00
C GLU A 166 -20.25 -12.31 6.72
N VAL A 167 -21.20 -12.69 7.58
CA VAL A 167 -22.60 -12.29 7.46
C VAL A 167 -22.73 -10.78 7.53
N ARG A 168 -22.06 -10.12 8.49
CA ARG A 168 -22.04 -8.65 8.60
C ARG A 168 -21.40 -7.99 7.37
N ARG A 169 -20.35 -8.59 6.79
CA ARG A 169 -19.74 -8.12 5.56
C ARG A 169 -20.68 -8.29 4.38
N ARG A 170 -21.39 -9.41 4.26
CA ARG A 170 -22.38 -9.65 3.20
C ARG A 170 -23.60 -8.73 3.34
N SER A 171 -24.06 -8.45 4.55
CA SER A 171 -25.20 -7.55 4.78
C SER A 171 -24.84 -6.08 4.58
N LYS A 172 -23.60 -5.69 4.89
CA LYS A 172 -23.06 -4.35 4.58
C LYS A 172 -22.57 -4.20 3.14
N ALA A 173 -22.25 -5.32 2.48
CA ALA A 173 -21.95 -5.30 1.07
C ALA A 173 -23.26 -4.90 0.38
N ARG A 174 -23.33 -3.61 0.00
CA ARG A 174 -24.29 -3.18 -1.01
C ARG A 174 -24.24 -4.21 -2.15
N PRO A 175 -25.40 -4.62 -2.71
CA PRO A 175 -25.39 -5.47 -3.89
C PRO A 175 -24.38 -4.87 -4.83
N ALA A 176 -23.43 -5.68 -5.27
CA ALA A 176 -22.41 -5.24 -6.21
C ALA A 176 -23.14 -4.93 -7.51
N GLY A 177 -23.76 -3.74 -7.58
CA GLY A 177 -24.08 -3.10 -8.83
C GLY A 177 -22.82 -3.16 -9.68
N PRO A 178 -22.95 -3.30 -11.01
CA PRO A 178 -21.82 -3.55 -11.90
C PRO A 178 -20.69 -2.66 -11.45
N ARG A 179 -19.57 -3.25 -11.01
CA ARG A 179 -18.40 -2.53 -10.50
C ARG A 179 -18.05 -1.54 -11.59
N LYS A 180 -18.57 -0.32 -11.50
CA LYS A 180 -18.22 0.75 -12.41
C LYS A 180 -16.78 0.99 -12.06
N GLY A 181 -15.89 0.47 -12.90
CA GLY A 181 -14.48 0.76 -12.80
C GLY A 181 -14.28 2.28 -12.72
N PRO A 182 -13.10 2.74 -12.29
CA PRO A 182 -12.78 4.15 -12.34
C PRO A 182 -13.20 4.70 -13.71
N SER A 183 -13.96 5.79 -13.69
CA SER A 183 -14.62 6.27 -14.89
C SER A 183 -13.60 6.49 -16.01
N ALA A 184 -13.84 5.90 -17.19
CA ALA A 184 -12.86 5.84 -18.28
C ALA A 184 -12.37 7.23 -18.75
N TRP A 185 -13.13 8.30 -18.45
CA TRP A 185 -12.79 9.68 -18.80
C TRP A 185 -11.78 10.34 -17.84
N ILE A 186 -11.58 9.82 -16.62
CA ILE A 186 -10.74 10.47 -15.60
C ILE A 186 -9.28 10.56 -16.05
N HIS A 187 -8.71 9.47 -16.55
CA HIS A 187 -7.31 9.46 -17.00
C HIS A 187 -7.07 10.39 -18.21
N PRO A 188 -7.91 10.37 -19.27
CA PRO A 188 -7.85 11.38 -20.33
C PRO A 188 -7.99 12.83 -19.84
N ALA A 189 -8.89 13.09 -18.90
CA ALA A 189 -9.09 14.45 -18.36
C ALA A 189 -7.87 14.93 -17.56
N LEU A 190 -7.30 14.07 -16.71
CA LEU A 190 -6.05 14.37 -15.99
C LEU A 190 -4.89 14.59 -16.96
N ALA A 191 -4.76 13.76 -18.00
CA ALA A 191 -3.73 13.91 -19.01
C ALA A 191 -3.85 15.25 -19.76
N ALA A 192 -5.06 15.61 -20.18
CA ALA A 192 -5.32 16.89 -20.85
C ALA A 192 -4.96 18.07 -19.95
N LEU A 193 -5.33 18.01 -18.67
CA LEU A 193 -5.00 19.05 -17.69
C LEU A 193 -3.48 19.20 -17.48
N LEU A 194 -2.76 18.07 -17.39
CA LEU A 194 -1.31 18.06 -17.24
C LEU A 194 -0.59 18.56 -18.50
N LEU A 195 -1.04 18.17 -19.70
CA LEU A 195 -0.51 18.68 -20.97
C LEU A 195 -0.73 20.18 -21.11
N ALA A 196 -1.93 20.67 -20.75
CA ALA A 196 -2.21 22.10 -20.74
C ALA A 196 -1.29 22.85 -19.76
N GLY A 197 -1.11 22.32 -18.54
CA GLY A 197 -0.15 22.86 -17.57
C GLY A 197 1.30 22.84 -18.09
N ALA A 198 1.72 21.76 -18.75
CA ALA A 198 3.04 21.64 -19.35
C ALA A 198 3.27 22.69 -20.45
N ALA A 199 2.30 22.89 -21.35
CA ALA A 199 2.35 23.91 -22.39
C ALA A 199 2.46 25.33 -21.79
N LEU A 200 1.69 25.61 -20.73
CA LEU A 200 1.78 26.89 -20.02
C LEU A 200 3.13 27.10 -19.31
N CYS A 201 3.72 26.04 -18.74
CA CYS A 201 5.08 26.08 -18.20
C CYS A 201 6.12 26.42 -19.29
N VAL A 202 6.03 25.77 -20.46
CA VAL A 202 6.91 26.07 -21.60
C VAL A 202 6.75 27.52 -22.05
N ALA A 203 5.51 28.00 -22.20
CA ALA A 203 5.22 29.38 -22.57
C ALA A 203 5.79 30.39 -21.56
N ASN A 204 5.68 30.10 -20.26
CA ASN A 204 6.33 30.89 -19.22
C ASN A 204 7.86 30.89 -19.38
N GLY A 205 8.48 29.72 -19.55
CA GLY A 205 9.94 29.61 -19.73
C GLY A 205 10.49 30.29 -20.98
N VAL A 206 9.74 30.29 -22.10
CA VAL A 206 10.12 31.00 -23.34
C VAL A 206 10.01 32.51 -23.17
N ARG A 207 8.96 33.00 -22.50
CA ARG A 207 8.79 34.44 -22.23
C ARG A 207 9.89 35.00 -21.34
N GLU A 208 10.38 34.22 -20.37
CA GLU A 208 11.53 34.61 -19.55
C GLU A 208 12.80 34.79 -20.41
N ARG A 209 13.02 33.92 -21.40
CA ARG A 209 14.14 34.06 -22.35
C ARG A 209 14.04 35.34 -23.19
N ALA A 210 12.83 35.66 -23.66
CA ALA A 210 12.59 36.84 -24.49
C ALA A 210 12.71 38.16 -23.70
N ALA A 211 12.53 38.14 -22.38
CA ALA A 211 12.61 39.32 -21.53
C ALA A 211 14.04 39.76 -21.18
N GLY A 212 15.08 39.06 -21.66
CA GLY A 212 16.49 39.47 -21.47
C GLY A 212 16.92 39.57 -20.00
N LEU A 213 16.28 38.82 -19.10
CA LEU A 213 16.45 38.98 -17.67
C LEU A 213 17.91 38.74 -17.22
N PRO A 214 18.37 39.49 -16.18
CA PRO A 214 19.71 39.37 -15.64
C PRO A 214 20.02 37.94 -15.16
N PRO A 215 21.30 37.55 -15.01
CA PRO A 215 21.76 36.18 -14.79
C PRO A 215 21.09 35.41 -13.63
N GLY A 216 20.39 36.07 -12.70
CA GLY A 216 19.54 35.43 -11.69
C GLY A 216 18.26 34.75 -12.22
N GLY A 217 17.78 35.10 -13.42
CA GLY A 217 16.56 34.55 -14.03
C GLY A 217 16.72 33.17 -14.69
N ALA A 218 17.95 32.72 -14.92
CA ALA A 218 18.23 31.42 -15.55
C ALA A 218 17.66 30.24 -14.74
N GLY A 219 17.65 30.35 -13.41
CA GLY A 219 17.10 29.33 -12.51
C GLY A 219 15.57 29.18 -12.63
N GLU A 220 14.85 30.28 -12.82
CA GLU A 220 13.38 30.24 -12.97
C GLU A 220 12.96 29.59 -14.29
N ARG A 221 13.64 29.92 -15.40
CA ARG A 221 13.40 29.25 -16.69
C ARG A 221 13.63 27.75 -16.59
N ALA A 222 14.74 27.33 -15.99
CA ALA A 222 15.04 25.91 -15.79
C ALA A 222 13.95 25.23 -14.95
N ALA A 223 13.46 25.89 -13.89
CA ALA A 223 12.37 25.37 -13.06
C ALA A 223 11.05 25.20 -13.85
N TRP A 224 10.65 26.18 -14.65
CA TRP A 224 9.45 26.07 -15.50
C TRP A 224 9.57 24.91 -16.50
N LEU A 225 10.72 24.76 -17.16
CA LEU A 225 10.95 23.67 -18.12
C LEU A 225 10.98 22.30 -17.42
N ALA A 226 11.57 22.20 -16.24
CA ALA A 226 11.56 20.97 -15.44
C ALA A 226 10.12 20.58 -15.04
N LEU A 227 9.31 21.54 -14.58
CA LEU A 227 7.90 21.30 -14.26
C LEU A 227 7.10 20.88 -15.51
N ALA A 228 7.39 21.48 -16.67
CA ALA A 228 6.77 21.07 -17.93
C ALA A 228 7.09 19.61 -18.28
N ALA A 229 8.36 19.21 -18.17
CA ALA A 229 8.79 17.83 -18.44
C ALA A 229 8.10 16.82 -17.50
N VAL A 230 8.02 17.14 -16.20
CA VAL A 230 7.35 16.27 -15.22
C VAL A 230 5.85 16.15 -15.51
N MET A 231 5.16 17.26 -15.83
CA MET A 231 3.74 17.22 -16.17
C MET A 231 3.47 16.47 -17.48
N ALA A 232 4.29 16.67 -18.50
CA ALA A 232 4.18 15.94 -19.76
C ALA A 232 4.40 14.43 -19.57
N ALA A 233 5.42 14.04 -18.80
CA ALA A 233 5.63 12.64 -18.44
C ALA A 233 4.42 12.07 -17.67
N GLY A 234 3.90 12.82 -16.69
CA GLY A 234 2.67 12.46 -15.97
C GLY A 234 1.48 12.22 -16.90
N ALA A 235 1.27 13.09 -17.89
CA ALA A 235 0.20 12.93 -18.87
C ALA A 235 0.35 11.66 -19.72
N VAL A 236 1.58 11.35 -20.16
CA VAL A 236 1.88 10.10 -20.90
C VAL A 236 1.56 8.89 -20.02
N PHE A 237 1.91 8.93 -18.72
CA PHE A 237 1.58 7.86 -17.78
C PHE A 237 0.07 7.63 -17.63
N GLU A 238 -0.73 8.71 -17.59
CA GLU A 238 -2.20 8.62 -17.52
C GLU A 238 -2.78 8.00 -18.80
N LEU A 239 -2.39 8.51 -19.98
CA LEU A 239 -2.93 8.04 -21.27
C LEU A 239 -2.56 6.59 -21.56
N ALA A 240 -1.33 6.20 -21.22
CA ALA A 240 -0.86 4.86 -21.48
C ALA A 240 -1.40 3.84 -20.46
N GLY A 241 -2.05 4.27 -19.37
CA GLY A 241 -2.50 3.37 -18.30
C GLY A 241 -1.36 2.52 -17.71
N ILE A 242 -0.10 2.98 -17.84
CA ILE A 242 1.10 2.22 -17.49
C ILE A 242 1.13 1.93 -16.00
N ALA A 243 0.58 2.81 -15.16
CA ALA A 243 0.52 2.60 -13.72
C ALA A 243 -0.15 1.27 -13.34
N GLY A 244 -1.26 0.90 -14.01
CA GLY A 244 -1.95 -0.36 -13.78
C GLY A 244 -1.14 -1.57 -14.24
N ARG A 245 -0.56 -1.48 -15.44
CA ARG A 245 0.27 -2.54 -16.04
C ARG A 245 1.57 -2.76 -15.28
N PHE A 246 2.22 -1.69 -14.84
CA PHE A 246 3.43 -1.75 -14.03
C PHE A 246 3.14 -2.32 -12.65
N ALA A 247 2.02 -1.94 -12.01
CA ALA A 247 1.61 -2.52 -10.74
C ALA A 247 1.32 -4.03 -10.87
N SER A 248 0.63 -4.47 -11.93
CA SER A 248 0.38 -5.90 -12.16
C SER A 248 1.66 -6.68 -12.46
N TRP A 249 2.54 -6.12 -13.31
CA TRP A 249 3.85 -6.72 -13.61
C TRP A 249 4.73 -6.80 -12.37
N ALA A 250 4.79 -5.76 -11.55
CA ALA A 250 5.54 -5.75 -10.29
C ALA A 250 4.98 -6.78 -9.29
N ARG A 251 3.66 -6.97 -9.25
CA ARG A 251 3.03 -8.05 -8.43
C ARG A 251 3.45 -9.43 -8.95
N GLN A 252 3.38 -9.67 -10.25
CA GLN A 252 3.78 -10.94 -10.87
C GLN A 252 5.26 -11.25 -10.65
N MET A 253 6.16 -10.27 -10.84
CA MET A 253 7.59 -10.44 -10.55
C MET A 253 7.86 -10.74 -9.07
N ALA A 254 7.11 -10.11 -8.16
CA ALA A 254 7.24 -10.37 -6.73
C ALA A 254 6.74 -11.78 -6.36
N GLU A 255 5.64 -12.23 -6.98
CA GLU A 255 5.11 -13.59 -6.83
C GLU A 255 6.10 -14.64 -7.36
N ALA A 256 6.62 -14.45 -8.57
CA ALA A 256 7.51 -15.39 -9.25
C ALA A 256 8.83 -15.65 -8.50
N ARG A 257 9.33 -14.67 -7.74
CA ARG A 257 10.59 -14.84 -6.97
C ARG A 257 10.38 -15.34 -5.54
N GLY A 258 9.15 -15.66 -5.12
CA GLY A 258 8.84 -15.95 -3.72
C GLY A 258 9.07 -14.76 -2.78
N VAL A 259 9.42 -13.60 -3.33
CA VAL A 259 9.69 -12.33 -2.61
C VAL A 259 8.38 -11.66 -2.19
N TYR A 260 7.23 -12.18 -2.62
CA TYR A 260 5.91 -11.75 -2.18
C TYR A 260 5.80 -11.68 -0.63
N GLU A 261 6.56 -12.51 0.08
CA GLU A 261 6.61 -12.55 1.55
C GLU A 261 7.65 -11.60 2.18
N LEU A 262 8.72 -11.25 1.45
CA LEU A 262 9.72 -10.21 1.77
C LEU A 262 9.19 -8.79 1.47
N ARG A 263 8.15 -8.72 0.64
CA ARG A 263 7.46 -7.51 0.18
C ARG A 263 7.07 -6.61 1.36
N ARG A 264 6.54 -7.10 2.48
CA ARG A 264 6.00 -6.21 3.53
C ARG A 264 7.04 -5.29 4.19
N PRO A 265 8.12 -5.78 4.84
CA PRO A 265 9.11 -4.88 5.45
C PRO A 265 9.90 -4.08 4.41
N VAL A 266 10.25 -4.69 3.27
CA VAL A 266 10.99 -4.00 2.20
C VAL A 266 10.12 -2.95 1.50
N GLN A 267 8.84 -3.22 1.24
CA GLN A 267 7.90 -2.20 0.72
C GLN A 267 7.60 -1.15 1.76
N LYS A 268 7.42 -1.50 3.05
CA LYS A 268 7.28 -0.51 4.12
C LYS A 268 8.49 0.42 4.15
N GLY A 269 9.70 -0.14 4.00
CA GLY A 269 10.95 0.63 3.90
C GLY A 269 11.05 1.48 2.63
N LEU A 270 10.75 0.90 1.45
CA LEU A 270 10.77 1.61 0.16
C LEU A 270 9.71 2.72 0.09
N MET A 271 8.52 2.49 0.64
CA MET A 271 7.52 3.54 0.85
C MET A 271 8.02 4.61 1.80
N ALA A 272 8.57 4.15 2.92
CA ALA A 272 9.29 4.91 3.92
C ALA A 272 10.16 5.99 3.26
N ALA A 273 11.08 5.46 2.46
CA ALA A 273 12.08 6.18 1.69
C ALA A 273 11.47 7.04 0.59
N ALA A 274 10.47 6.56 -0.14
CA ALA A 274 9.86 7.32 -1.24
C ALA A 274 8.99 8.49 -0.75
N ALA A 275 8.25 8.32 0.35
CA ALA A 275 7.53 9.40 1.02
C ALA A 275 8.52 10.44 1.56
N ALA A 276 9.61 9.98 2.19
CA ALA A 276 10.70 10.86 2.62
C ALA A 276 11.37 11.57 1.43
N ALA A 277 11.64 10.89 0.33
CA ALA A 277 12.24 11.49 -0.87
C ALA A 277 11.31 12.53 -1.52
N SER A 278 10.00 12.25 -1.57
CA SER A 278 8.99 13.17 -2.07
C SER A 278 8.89 14.42 -1.19
N LEU A 279 8.89 14.24 0.14
CA LEU A 279 8.96 15.35 1.10
C LEU A 279 10.30 16.11 0.99
N GLY A 280 11.41 15.41 0.78
CA GLY A 280 12.73 16.00 0.60
C GLY A 280 12.80 16.87 -0.65
N LEU A 281 12.29 16.38 -1.77
CA LEU A 281 12.12 17.15 -3.01
C LEU A 281 11.23 18.37 -2.80
N PHE A 282 10.12 18.20 -2.09
CA PHE A 282 9.23 19.30 -1.72
C PHE A 282 9.96 20.35 -0.86
N LEU A 283 10.73 19.93 0.14
CA LEU A 283 11.48 20.84 1.01
C LEU A 283 12.66 21.51 0.29
N LEU A 284 13.31 20.83 -0.66
CA LEU A 284 14.33 21.42 -1.53
C LEU A 284 13.72 22.48 -2.46
N PHE A 285 12.54 22.20 -3.02
CA PHE A 285 11.76 23.17 -3.78
C PHE A 285 11.34 24.38 -2.93
N MET A 286 10.81 24.13 -1.72
CA MET A 286 10.50 25.17 -0.74
C MET A 286 11.71 26.05 -0.41
N ARG A 287 12.90 25.44 -0.35
CA ARG A 287 14.15 26.14 -0.06
C ARG A 287 14.65 26.97 -1.23
N SER A 288 14.48 26.51 -2.47
CA SER A 288 14.90 27.26 -3.66
C SER A 288 14.00 28.45 -3.95
N VAL A 289 12.73 28.42 -3.52
CA VAL A 289 11.73 29.47 -3.81
C VAL A 289 11.52 30.43 -2.61
N ARG A 290 12.58 30.73 -1.85
CA ARG A 290 12.51 31.21 -0.45
C ARG A 290 11.87 32.58 -0.15
N ARG A 291 11.19 33.24 -1.08
CA ARG A 291 10.18 34.28 -0.79
C ARG A 291 9.08 34.21 -1.86
N PRO A 292 7.78 34.09 -1.50
CA PRO A 292 6.67 34.09 -2.46
C PRO A 292 6.39 35.50 -3.00
N GLY A 293 7.44 36.26 -3.34
CA GLY A 293 7.34 37.55 -4.01
C GLY A 293 6.87 37.33 -5.46
N PRO A 294 7.62 37.75 -6.48
CA PRO A 294 7.20 37.58 -7.88
C PRO A 294 6.99 36.10 -8.28
N HIS A 295 7.56 35.14 -7.55
CA HIS A 295 7.54 33.71 -7.87
C HIS A 295 6.39 32.91 -7.23
N ARG A 296 5.38 33.57 -6.65
CA ARG A 296 4.24 32.89 -5.98
C ARG A 296 3.53 31.89 -6.89
N ALA A 297 3.44 32.20 -8.19
CA ALA A 297 2.77 31.35 -9.17
C ALA A 297 3.58 30.06 -9.47
N LEU A 298 4.90 30.18 -9.64
CA LEU A 298 5.82 29.04 -9.77
C LEU A 298 5.75 28.12 -8.55
N TRP A 299 5.64 28.72 -7.36
CA TRP A 299 5.54 28.01 -6.10
C TRP A 299 4.28 27.13 -6.03
N TRP A 300 3.11 27.70 -6.31
CA TRP A 300 1.86 26.92 -6.38
C TRP A 300 1.90 25.84 -7.46
N THR A 301 2.53 26.11 -8.61
CA THR A 301 2.72 25.09 -9.63
C THR A 301 3.52 23.90 -9.10
N GLY A 302 4.66 24.15 -8.46
CA GLY A 302 5.48 23.09 -7.90
C GLY A 302 4.78 22.28 -6.81
N ILE A 303 3.99 22.94 -5.94
CA ILE A 303 3.17 22.25 -4.93
C ILE A 303 2.16 21.31 -5.60
N GLY A 304 1.44 21.78 -6.62
CA GLY A 304 0.47 20.98 -7.35
C GLY A 304 1.10 19.76 -8.01
N VAL A 305 2.23 19.93 -8.70
CA VAL A 305 2.98 18.83 -9.32
C VAL A 305 3.50 17.85 -8.28
N ALA A 306 4.07 18.33 -7.18
CA ALA A 306 4.55 17.47 -6.10
C ALA A 306 3.41 16.63 -5.49
N ALA A 307 2.26 17.25 -5.22
CA ALA A 307 1.09 16.54 -4.72
C ALA A 307 0.59 15.48 -5.72
N TYR A 308 0.46 15.83 -7.01
CA TYR A 308 0.06 14.90 -8.06
C TYR A 308 1.01 13.69 -8.16
N THR A 309 2.32 13.95 -8.21
CA THR A 309 3.34 12.89 -8.34
C THR A 309 3.40 12.00 -7.11
N ALA A 310 3.31 12.55 -5.89
CA ALA A 310 3.31 11.78 -4.66
C ALA A 310 2.11 10.81 -4.59
N VAL A 311 0.91 11.30 -4.91
CA VAL A 311 -0.30 10.46 -4.89
C VAL A 311 -0.27 9.43 -6.03
N SER A 312 0.24 9.80 -7.20
CA SER A 312 0.45 8.88 -8.33
C SER A 312 1.48 7.79 -8.01
N PHE A 313 2.52 8.11 -7.25
CA PHE A 313 3.52 7.14 -6.80
C PHE A 313 2.91 6.16 -5.77
N VAL A 314 2.26 6.67 -4.72
CA VAL A 314 1.57 5.84 -3.71
C VAL A 314 0.55 4.91 -4.38
N SER A 315 -0.12 5.41 -5.41
CA SER A 315 -1.05 4.71 -6.28
C SER A 315 -0.46 3.50 -7.02
N VAL A 316 0.80 3.58 -7.46
CA VAL A 316 1.50 2.52 -8.21
C VAL A 316 2.00 1.42 -7.27
N VAL A 317 2.46 1.80 -6.08
CA VAL A 317 3.07 0.84 -5.13
C VAL A 317 2.04 -0.12 -4.51
N SER A 318 0.74 0.09 -4.78
CA SER A 318 -0.34 -0.91 -4.63
C SER A 318 -0.48 -1.41 -3.18
N PHE A 319 -1.11 -0.60 -2.33
CA PHE A 319 -1.49 -0.97 -0.97
C PHE A 319 -2.93 -1.44 -0.90
N HIS A 320 -3.19 -2.41 -0.04
CA HIS A 320 -4.55 -2.79 0.32
C HIS A 320 -5.37 -1.57 0.78
N ALA A 321 -4.76 -0.64 1.54
CA ALA A 321 -5.41 0.60 1.93
C ALA A 321 -5.73 1.54 0.74
N VAL A 322 -4.84 1.63 -0.25
CA VAL A 322 -5.06 2.44 -1.46
C VAL A 322 -6.10 1.78 -2.36
N ASP A 323 -6.10 0.45 -2.46
CA ASP A 323 -7.10 -0.32 -3.20
C ASP A 323 -8.48 -0.19 -2.54
N VAL A 324 -8.55 -0.20 -1.20
CA VAL A 324 -9.76 0.12 -0.43
C VAL A 324 -10.18 1.56 -0.70
N ALA A 325 -9.28 2.54 -0.61
CA ALA A 325 -9.61 3.94 -0.91
C ALA A 325 -10.12 4.12 -2.35
N ARG A 326 -9.52 3.43 -3.32
CA ARG A 326 -9.98 3.41 -4.72
C ARG A 326 -11.37 2.80 -4.88
N SER A 327 -11.70 1.80 -4.05
CA SER A 327 -13.01 1.18 -4.05
C SER A 327 -14.11 2.07 -3.45
N LEU A 328 -13.75 3.11 -2.68
CA LEU A 328 -14.67 4.12 -2.15
C LEU A 328 -15.02 5.18 -3.22
N ALA A 329 -15.35 4.74 -4.44
CA ALA A 329 -15.67 5.65 -5.53
C ALA A 329 -17.02 6.34 -5.29
N TRP A 330 -17.02 7.67 -5.27
CA TRP A 330 -18.21 8.50 -5.22
C TRP A 330 -18.49 9.02 -6.65
N HIS A 331 -19.65 8.70 -7.22
CA HIS A 331 -19.99 9.00 -8.62
C HIS A 331 -18.91 8.60 -9.66
N GLY A 332 -18.20 7.48 -9.41
CA GLY A 332 -17.15 6.99 -10.31
C GLY A 332 -15.80 7.69 -10.16
N LEU A 333 -15.67 8.64 -9.23
CA LEU A 333 -14.42 9.29 -8.86
C LEU A 333 -13.90 8.70 -7.54
N SER A 334 -12.69 8.15 -7.54
CA SER A 334 -12.06 7.72 -6.30
C SER A 334 -11.45 8.90 -5.53
N PRO A 335 -11.37 8.85 -4.19
CA PRO A 335 -10.64 9.84 -3.40
C PRO A 335 -9.19 10.04 -3.88
N VAL A 336 -8.55 8.96 -4.34
CA VAL A 336 -7.19 9.00 -4.89
C VAL A 336 -7.15 9.84 -6.17
N ASP A 337 -8.08 9.60 -7.10
CA ASP A 337 -8.16 10.36 -8.35
C ASP A 337 -8.59 11.82 -8.11
N ALA A 338 -9.45 12.06 -7.13
CA ALA A 338 -9.83 13.40 -6.71
C ALA A 338 -8.62 14.20 -6.21
N VAL A 339 -7.76 13.61 -5.37
CA VAL A 339 -6.55 14.28 -4.88
C VAL A 339 -5.53 14.48 -6.01
N ARG A 340 -5.37 13.51 -6.92
CA ARG A 340 -4.53 13.69 -8.13
C ARG A 340 -5.04 14.84 -8.99
N GLY A 341 -6.34 14.89 -9.23
CA GLY A 341 -7.01 15.96 -9.96
C GLY A 341 -6.83 17.33 -9.30
N ALA A 342 -6.98 17.40 -7.97
CA ALA A 342 -6.72 18.62 -7.22
C ALA A 342 -5.25 19.08 -7.35
N GLY A 343 -4.29 18.17 -7.25
CA GLY A 343 -2.87 18.47 -7.48
C GLY A 343 -2.59 19.02 -8.88
N ALA A 344 -3.13 18.36 -9.91
CA ALA A 344 -3.00 18.81 -11.29
C ALA A 344 -3.70 20.17 -11.53
N ALA A 345 -4.86 20.41 -10.94
CA ALA A 345 -5.59 21.67 -11.05
C ALA A 345 -4.85 22.82 -10.37
N VAL A 346 -4.27 22.59 -9.19
CA VAL A 346 -3.41 23.57 -8.51
C VAL A 346 -2.17 23.87 -9.37
N ALA A 347 -1.56 22.84 -9.97
CA ALA A 347 -0.41 23.02 -10.85
C ALA A 347 -0.76 23.94 -12.05
N PHE A 348 -1.83 23.60 -12.75
CA PHE A 348 -2.38 24.35 -13.87
C PHE A 348 -2.72 25.80 -13.48
N SER A 349 -3.46 26.00 -12.39
CA SER A 349 -3.90 27.33 -11.93
C SER A 349 -2.71 28.23 -11.59
N GLY A 350 -1.65 27.67 -10.97
CA GLY A 350 -0.39 28.37 -10.76
C GLY A 350 0.26 28.81 -12.07
N THR A 351 0.32 27.93 -13.08
CA THR A 351 0.94 28.27 -14.38
C THR A 351 0.17 29.36 -15.13
N LEU A 352 -1.17 29.29 -15.08
CA LEU A 352 -2.06 30.23 -15.73
C LEU A 352 -1.98 31.62 -15.07
N ALA A 353 -2.03 31.66 -13.73
CA ALA A 353 -1.90 32.91 -12.98
C ALA A 353 -0.57 33.62 -13.26
N SER A 354 0.53 32.87 -13.41
CA SER A 354 1.83 33.42 -13.82
C SER A 354 1.74 34.12 -15.18
N LEU A 355 1.13 33.45 -16.16
CA LEU A 355 1.02 33.93 -17.52
C LEU A 355 0.17 35.21 -17.62
N LEU A 356 -0.99 35.21 -16.94
CA LEU A 356 -1.91 36.35 -16.88
C LEU A 356 -1.29 37.55 -16.15
N GLY A 357 -0.60 37.30 -15.03
CA GLY A 357 0.11 38.34 -14.30
C GLY A 357 1.18 39.03 -15.14
N LYS A 358 1.89 38.28 -16.00
CA LYS A 358 2.87 38.83 -16.95
C LYS A 358 2.21 39.62 -18.08
N ALA A 359 1.06 39.16 -18.59
CA ALA A 359 0.32 39.88 -19.63
C ALA A 359 -0.19 41.25 -19.13
N ARG A 360 -0.77 41.28 -17.92
CA ARG A 360 -1.26 42.53 -17.30
C ARG A 360 -0.16 43.57 -17.11
N ARG A 361 1.03 43.16 -16.66
CA ARG A 361 2.18 44.06 -16.48
C ARG A 361 2.75 44.66 -17.77
N ARG A 362 2.42 44.12 -18.95
CA ARG A 362 2.82 44.70 -20.24
C ARG A 362 1.83 45.73 -20.78
N ALA A 363 0.60 45.72 -20.28
CA ALA A 363 -0.47 46.61 -20.73
C ALA A 363 -0.55 47.91 -19.90
N THR A 364 0.11 47.95 -18.75
CA THR A 364 0.24 49.10 -17.85
C THR A 364 1.60 49.75 -18.03
#